data_AF-A0A2H0BRM1-F1
#
_entry.id   AF-A0A2H0BRM1-F1
#
_cell.length_a   1.000
_cell.length_b   1.000
_cell.length_c   1.000
_cell.angle_alpha   90.00
_cell.angle_beta   90.00
_cell.angle_gamma   90.00
#
_symmetry.space_group_name_H-M   'P 1'
#
loop_
_entity.id
_entity.type
_entity.pdbx_description
1 polymer ?
#
loop_
_entity_poly.entity_id
_entity_poly.type
_entity_poly.pdbx_seq_one_letter_code
_entity_poly.pdbx_strand_id
1 'polypeptide(L)'
;MLLLFDKTHAYLGEVSFSGGALASVVLSAKGDECIGSSVSAWQMRGIPTRKKVAIHHEHASDDQGFYIERMQPREEGFANALRQWLDERGIFYVDLDSEKMFYWELLLRIPFSSQERFTFILGLRDCKGEAMKELAPLFQDAQTDPNLKQSARRTRAMNRLKVKLSKLVSDKLCHA
;
A
#
# COMPACT_ATOMS: atom_id res chain seq x y z
N MET A 1 -2.88 2.59 7.34
CA MET A 1 -3.02 1.18 6.91
C MET A 1 -2.11 0.99 5.71
N LEU A 2 -1.48 -0.17 5.55
CA LEU A 2 -0.51 -0.39 4.49
C LEU A 2 -1.10 -1.28 3.39
N LEU A 3 -1.26 -0.72 2.18
CA LEU A 3 -1.63 -1.47 0.99
C LEU A 3 -0.37 -2.04 0.33
N LEU A 4 -0.38 -3.31 -0.06
CA LEU A 4 0.77 -4.03 -0.61
C LEU A 4 0.57 -4.32 -2.11
N PHE A 5 1.63 -4.14 -2.90
CA PHE A 5 1.62 -4.35 -4.34
C PHE A 5 2.89 -5.04 -4.82
N ASP A 6 2.78 -5.93 -5.80
CA ASP A 6 3.95 -6.57 -6.40
C ASP A 6 4.68 -5.66 -7.39
N LYS A 7 5.76 -6.19 -8.00
CA LYS A 7 6.57 -5.48 -9.00
C LYS A 7 5.81 -5.09 -10.27
N THR A 8 4.65 -5.71 -10.52
CA THR A 8 3.73 -5.41 -11.63
C THR A 8 2.57 -4.51 -11.20
N HIS A 9 2.65 -3.97 -9.98
CA HIS A 9 1.63 -3.15 -9.33
C HIS A 9 0.28 -3.86 -9.11
N ALA A 10 0.27 -5.19 -9.13
CA ALA A 10 -0.90 -5.96 -8.75
C ALA A 10 -1.07 -5.92 -7.23
N TYR A 11 -2.30 -5.68 -6.78
CA TYR A 11 -2.64 -5.66 -5.36
C TYR A 11 -2.40 -7.04 -4.75
N LEU A 12 -1.62 -7.09 -3.66
CA LEU A 12 -1.32 -8.29 -2.90
C LEU A 12 -2.22 -8.39 -1.68
N GLY A 13 -2.50 -7.28 -1.00
CA GLY A 13 -3.29 -7.28 0.23
C GLY A 13 -3.08 -6.02 1.04
N GLU A 14 -3.54 -6.04 2.28
CA GLU A 14 -3.44 -4.93 3.21
C GLU A 14 -3.06 -5.38 4.62
N VAL A 15 -2.37 -4.49 5.31
CA VAL A 15 -1.91 -4.68 6.69
C VAL A 15 -2.36 -3.48 7.52
N SER A 16 -3.08 -3.75 8.61
CA SER A 16 -3.51 -2.75 9.57
C SER A 16 -2.64 -2.81 10.82
N PHE A 17 -2.38 -1.64 11.40
CA PHE A 17 -1.61 -1.50 12.63
C PHE A 17 -2.42 -0.75 13.69
N SER A 18 -2.16 -1.06 14.96
CA SER A 18 -2.66 -0.33 16.12
C SER A 18 -1.48 0.00 17.02
N GLY A 19 -1.16 1.29 17.19
CA GLY A 19 0.03 1.71 17.95
C GLY A 19 1.34 1.17 17.37
N GLY A 20 1.42 0.94 16.05
CA GLY A 20 2.61 0.36 15.39
C GLY A 20 2.71 -1.17 15.45
N ALA A 21 1.94 -1.82 16.33
CA ALA A 21 1.78 -3.26 16.37
C ALA A 21 0.84 -3.77 15.27
N LEU A 22 1.02 -5.02 14.85
CA LEU A 22 0.18 -5.69 13.87
C LEU A 22 -1.24 -5.91 14.43
N ALA A 23 -2.25 -5.39 13.73
CA ALA A 23 -3.65 -5.61 14.06
C ALA A 23 -4.30 -6.68 13.16
N SER A 24 -4.13 -6.56 11.84
CA SER A 24 -4.68 -7.53 10.89
C SER A 24 -3.87 -7.57 9.58
N VAL A 25 -3.97 -8.70 8.89
CA VAL A 25 -3.48 -8.89 7.52
C VAL A 25 -4.59 -9.51 6.70
N VAL A 26 -4.89 -8.93 5.54
CA VAL A 26 -5.83 -9.47 4.57
C VAL A 26 -5.12 -9.58 3.24
N LEU A 27 -5.04 -10.79 2.68
CA LEU A 27 -4.38 -11.03 1.40
C LEU A 27 -5.42 -11.32 0.31
N SER A 28 -5.13 -10.85 -0.89
CA SER A 28 -5.74 -11.37 -2.11
C SER A 28 -5.19 -12.78 -2.42
N ALA A 29 -5.80 -13.51 -3.35
CA ALA A 29 -5.27 -14.81 -3.81
C ALA A 29 -3.80 -14.70 -4.27
N LYS A 30 -3.49 -13.68 -5.07
CA LYS A 30 -2.11 -13.41 -5.51
C LYS A 30 -1.19 -13.06 -4.35
N GLY A 31 -1.70 -12.33 -3.36
CA GLY A 31 -0.97 -12.06 -2.11
C GLY A 31 -0.64 -13.31 -1.33
N ASP A 32 -1.59 -14.22 -1.21
CA ASP A 32 -1.40 -15.49 -0.51
C ASP A 32 -0.33 -16.34 -1.20
N GLU A 33 -0.39 -16.44 -2.53
CA GLU A 33 0.64 -17.09 -3.35
C GLU A 33 2.04 -16.46 -3.17
N CYS A 34 2.12 -15.12 -3.11
CA CYS A 34 3.40 -14.41 -3.06
C CYS A 34 4.03 -14.34 -1.67
N ILE A 35 3.22 -14.06 -0.64
CA ILE A 35 3.68 -13.73 0.72
C ILE A 35 2.93 -14.45 1.84
N GLY A 36 1.93 -15.29 1.55
CA GLY A 36 1.10 -15.95 2.58
C GLY A 36 1.91 -16.81 3.56
N SER A 37 2.92 -17.53 3.06
CA SER A 37 3.85 -18.29 3.90
C SER A 37 4.69 -17.40 4.82
N SER A 38 5.09 -16.22 4.34
CA SER A 38 5.83 -15.24 5.14
C SER A 38 4.93 -14.61 6.20
N VAL A 39 3.70 -14.24 5.86
CA VAL A 39 2.70 -13.72 6.82
C VAL A 39 2.44 -14.72 7.94
N SER A 40 2.25 -16.00 7.60
CA SER A 40 2.09 -17.07 8.59
C SER A 40 3.30 -17.20 9.52
N ALA A 41 4.51 -17.08 8.95
CA ALA A 41 5.73 -17.10 9.75
C ALA A 41 5.88 -15.87 10.67
N TRP A 42 5.44 -14.69 10.23
CA TRP A 42 5.47 -13.48 11.05
C TRP A 42 4.53 -13.58 12.25
N GLN A 43 3.34 -14.12 12.05
CA GLN A 43 2.37 -14.31 13.12
C GLN A 43 2.86 -15.27 14.20
N MET A 44 3.64 -16.30 13.82
CA MET A 44 4.18 -17.28 14.77
C MET A 44 5.52 -16.88 15.40
N ARG A 45 6.41 -16.22 14.63
CA ARG A 45 7.82 -16.04 15.02
C ARG A 45 8.29 -14.60 14.99
N GLY A 46 7.52 -13.68 14.41
CA GLY A 46 7.94 -12.30 14.15
C GLY A 46 8.71 -12.13 12.83
N ILE A 47 8.82 -10.87 12.41
CA ILE A 47 9.54 -10.46 11.19
C ILE A 47 11.04 -10.41 11.48
N PRO A 48 11.89 -11.06 10.65
CA PRO A 48 13.33 -10.98 10.81
C PRO A 48 13.84 -9.57 10.45
N THR A 49 14.57 -8.95 11.36
CA THR A 49 15.22 -7.64 11.18
C THR A 49 16.72 -7.78 11.40
N ARG A 50 17.52 -7.25 10.48
CA ARG A 50 18.99 -7.24 10.61
C ARG A 50 19.42 -6.12 11.55
N LYS A 51 20.15 -6.47 12.61
CA LYS A 51 20.76 -5.51 13.54
C LYS A 51 22.26 -5.53 13.36
N LYS A 52 22.84 -4.35 13.15
CA LYS A 52 24.29 -4.16 13.07
C LYS A 52 24.88 -4.20 14.48
N VAL A 53 26.05 -4.79 14.63
CA VAL A 53 26.83 -4.78 15.87
C VAL A 53 28.19 -4.21 15.55
N ALA A 54 28.64 -3.26 16.37
CA ALA A 54 30.04 -2.84 16.33
C ALA A 54 30.88 -3.96 16.93
N ILE A 55 31.74 -4.57 16.12
CA ILE A 55 32.72 -5.52 16.63
C ILE A 55 33.98 -4.70 16.92
N HIS A 56 34.23 -4.41 18.20
CA HIS A 56 35.48 -3.80 18.60
C HIS A 56 36.57 -4.88 18.63
N HIS A 57 37.34 -4.97 17.55
CA HIS A 57 38.62 -5.67 17.57
C HIS A 57 39.73 -4.71 17.97
N GLU A 58 40.55 -5.09 18.96
CA GLU A 58 41.69 -4.29 19.45
C GLU A 58 42.74 -4.03 18.35
N HIS A 59 42.78 -4.87 17.31
CA HIS A 59 43.67 -4.70 16.17
C HIS A 59 42.96 -5.14 14.87
N ALA A 60 42.92 -4.23 13.90
CA ALA A 60 42.42 -4.35 12.52
C ALA A 60 40.90 -4.10 12.29
N SER A 61 40.66 -3.13 11.40
CA SER A 61 39.44 -2.75 10.63
C SER A 61 38.07 -2.94 11.28
N ASP A 62 37.25 -1.88 11.27
CA ASP A 62 35.81 -1.87 11.58
C ASP A 62 35.03 -2.90 10.72
N ASP A 63 35.08 -4.17 11.09
CA ASP A 63 34.22 -5.20 10.53
C ASP A 63 32.84 -5.08 11.20
N GLN A 64 31.83 -4.72 10.40
CA GLN A 64 30.44 -4.65 10.87
C GLN A 64 29.82 -6.04 10.87
N GLY A 65 29.67 -6.64 12.03
CA GLY A 65 28.85 -7.84 12.21
C GLY A 65 27.35 -7.52 12.15
N PHE A 66 26.53 -8.53 11.88
CA PHE A 66 25.08 -8.43 12.05
C PHE A 66 24.50 -9.69 12.72
N TYR A 67 23.41 -9.51 13.45
CA TYR A 67 22.55 -10.61 13.88
C TYR A 67 21.11 -10.38 13.40
N ILE A 68 20.31 -11.45 13.43
CA ILE A 68 18.90 -11.41 13.07
C ILE A 68 18.09 -11.42 14.36
N GLU A 69 17.42 -10.32 14.62
CA GLU A 69 16.39 -10.20 15.63
C GLU A 69 15.02 -10.47 14.99
N ARG A 70 14.03 -10.94 15.76
CA ARG A 70 12.66 -11.14 15.27
C ARG A 70 11.69 -10.22 16.00
N MET A 71 11.22 -9.20 15.29
CA MET A 71 10.21 -8.24 15.76
C MET A 71 8.85 -8.92 15.88
N GLN A 72 8.29 -8.96 17.09
CA GLN A 72 7.02 -9.67 17.35
C GLN A 72 5.82 -8.84 16.88
N PRO A 73 4.72 -9.49 16.43
CA PRO A 73 3.52 -8.79 15.97
C PRO A 73 2.96 -7.75 16.93
N ARG A 74 3.09 -7.97 18.23
CA ARG A 74 2.58 -7.10 19.30
C ARG A 74 3.46 -5.89 19.61
N GLU A 75 4.66 -5.81 19.04
CA GLU A 75 5.63 -4.75 19.33
C GLU A 75 5.36 -3.52 18.47
N GLU A 76 5.49 -2.32 19.03
CA GLU A 76 5.26 -1.04 18.33
C GLU A 76 6.18 -0.87 17.10
N GLY A 77 7.34 -1.53 17.11
CA GLY A 77 8.30 -1.53 16.01
C GLY A 77 7.92 -2.40 14.80
N PHE A 78 6.83 -3.16 14.88
CA PHE A 78 6.46 -4.13 13.84
C PHE A 78 6.19 -3.47 12.48
N ALA A 79 5.50 -2.33 12.46
CA ALA A 79 5.24 -1.59 11.22
C ALA A 79 6.54 -1.20 10.49
N ASN A 80 7.56 -0.77 11.21
CA ASN A 80 8.85 -0.40 10.63
C ASN A 80 9.64 -1.62 10.14
N ALA A 81 9.62 -2.70 10.93
CA ALA A 81 10.23 -3.97 10.52
C ALA A 81 9.59 -4.52 9.23
N LEU A 82 8.26 -4.42 9.11
CA LEU A 82 7.56 -4.84 7.91
C LEU A 82 7.94 -4.00 6.69
N ARG A 83 7.97 -2.66 6.81
CA ARG A 83 8.40 -1.79 5.70
C ARG A 83 9.79 -2.16 5.20
N GLN A 84 10.75 -2.34 6.11
CA GLN A 84 12.09 -2.79 5.75
C GLN A 84 12.07 -4.15 5.03
N TRP A 85 11.32 -5.12 5.55
CA TRP A 85 11.21 -6.46 4.95
C TRP A 85 10.62 -6.42 3.53
N LEU A 86 9.64 -5.54 3.30
CA LEU A 86 9.01 -5.30 2.00
C LEU A 86 9.99 -4.66 1.02
N ASP A 87 10.73 -3.64 1.46
CA ASP A 87 11.76 -2.95 0.67
C ASP A 87 12.84 -3.94 0.21
N GLU A 88 13.34 -4.80 1.10
CA GLU A 88 14.32 -5.85 0.78
C GLU A 88 13.85 -6.84 -0.29
N ARG A 89 12.53 -6.94 -0.52
CA ARG A 89 11.91 -7.87 -1.50
C ARG A 89 11.36 -7.16 -2.73
N GLY A 90 11.44 -5.83 -2.78
CA GLY A 90 10.85 -5.02 -3.84
C GLY A 90 9.34 -5.19 -3.92
N ILE A 91 8.68 -5.28 -2.75
CA ILE A 91 7.22 -5.19 -2.66
C ILE A 91 6.87 -3.72 -2.38
N PHE A 92 6.10 -3.13 -3.29
CA PHE A 92 5.67 -1.75 -3.14
C PHE A 92 4.58 -1.65 -2.07
N TYR A 93 4.58 -0.54 -1.34
CA TYR A 93 3.53 -0.28 -0.36
C TYR A 93 3.06 1.17 -0.39
N VAL A 94 1.80 1.37 -0.01
CA VAL A 94 1.19 2.69 0.11
C VAL A 94 0.54 2.78 1.49
N ASP A 95 1.00 3.74 2.30
CA ASP A 95 0.35 4.05 3.57
C ASP A 95 -0.88 4.93 3.30
N LEU A 96 -2.04 4.42 3.68
CA LEU A 96 -3.32 5.07 3.48
C LEU A 96 -3.99 5.34 4.82
N ASP A 97 -4.39 6.58 5.04
CA ASP A 97 -5.19 6.96 6.21
C ASP A 97 -6.64 6.48 6.09
N SER A 98 -7.35 6.50 7.22
CA SER A 98 -8.74 6.05 7.32
C SER A 98 -9.70 6.88 6.46
N GLU A 99 -9.42 8.16 6.24
CA GLU A 99 -10.28 9.03 5.42
C GLU A 99 -10.26 8.62 3.95
N LYS A 100 -9.12 8.12 3.47
CA LYS A 100 -8.94 7.67 2.09
C LYS A 100 -9.37 6.23 1.85
N MET A 101 -9.64 5.45 2.90
CA MET A 101 -10.10 4.05 2.79
C MET A 101 -11.35 3.89 1.96
N PHE A 102 -12.34 4.76 2.17
CA PHE A 102 -13.56 4.76 1.38
C PHE A 102 -13.25 4.82 -0.12
N TYR A 103 -12.35 5.71 -0.54
CA TYR A 103 -11.97 5.89 -1.94
C TYR A 103 -11.21 4.69 -2.52
N TRP A 104 -10.38 4.03 -1.70
CA TRP A 104 -9.73 2.78 -2.08
C TRP A 104 -10.75 1.68 -2.39
N GLU A 105 -11.74 1.49 -1.54
CA GLU A 105 -12.82 0.52 -1.78
C GLU A 105 -13.60 0.84 -3.07
N LEU A 106 -13.75 2.12 -3.39
CA LEU A 106 -14.39 2.52 -4.64
C LEU A 106 -13.51 2.21 -5.86
N LEU A 107 -12.20 2.45 -5.77
CA LEU A 107 -11.24 2.10 -6.83
C LEU A 107 -11.20 0.60 -7.13
N LEU A 108 -11.46 -0.27 -6.14
CA LEU A 108 -11.54 -1.71 -6.33
C LEU A 108 -12.74 -2.13 -7.18
N ARG A 109 -13.84 -1.38 -7.15
CA ARG A 109 -15.08 -1.66 -7.90
C ARG A 109 -15.02 -1.18 -9.35
N ILE A 110 -14.07 -0.31 -9.68
CA ILE A 110 -13.90 0.22 -11.02
C ILE A 110 -12.95 -0.72 -11.80
N PRO A 111 -13.25 -1.07 -13.07
CA PRO A 111 -12.43 -1.98 -13.87
C PRO A 111 -11.16 -1.28 -14.40
N PHE A 112 -10.35 -0.76 -13.49
CA PHE A 112 -9.00 -0.28 -13.76
C PHE A 112 -8.04 -1.46 -13.83
N SER A 113 -7.03 -1.32 -14.70
CA SER A 113 -5.86 -2.18 -14.67
C SER A 113 -5.10 -2.01 -13.34
N SER A 114 -4.27 -3.00 -12.99
CA SER A 114 -3.43 -2.95 -11.79
C SER A 114 -2.56 -1.68 -11.77
N GLN A 115 -1.94 -1.35 -12.91
CA GLN A 115 -1.14 -0.14 -13.07
C GLN A 115 -1.95 1.14 -12.80
N GLU A 116 -3.12 1.29 -13.43
CA GLU A 116 -3.98 2.47 -13.22
C GLU A 116 -4.39 2.58 -11.75
N ARG A 117 -4.81 1.47 -11.15
CA ARG A 117 -5.24 1.44 -9.75
C ARG A 117 -4.10 1.86 -8.81
N PHE A 118 -2.89 1.35 -9.04
CA PHE A 118 -1.71 1.72 -8.28
C PHE A 118 -1.33 3.20 -8.45
N THR A 119 -1.31 3.69 -9.68
CA THR A 119 -1.06 5.11 -9.98
C THR A 119 -2.07 6.02 -9.27
N PHE A 120 -3.35 5.65 -9.28
CA PHE A 120 -4.40 6.46 -8.65
C PHE A 120 -4.35 6.42 -7.13
N ILE A 121 -3.99 5.29 -6.51
CA ILE A 121 -3.86 5.24 -5.05
C ILE A 121 -2.65 6.07 -4.55
N LEU A 122 -1.56 6.14 -5.33
CA LEU A 122 -0.47 7.07 -5.06
C LEU A 122 -0.96 8.52 -5.11
N GLY A 123 -1.74 8.88 -6.13
CA GLY A 123 -2.36 10.20 -6.22
C GLY A 123 -3.27 10.51 -5.03
N LEU A 124 -4.10 9.54 -4.60
CA LEU A 124 -4.98 9.69 -3.45
C LEU A 124 -4.21 9.89 -2.14
N ARG A 125 -3.14 9.13 -1.90
CA ARG A 125 -2.29 9.27 -0.70
C ARG A 125 -1.90 10.73 -0.46
N ASP A 126 -1.53 11.43 -1.53
CA ASP A 126 -0.99 12.79 -1.47
C ASP A 126 -2.07 13.88 -1.64
N CYS A 127 -3.33 13.48 -1.87
CA CYS A 127 -4.47 14.40 -1.94
C CYS A 127 -4.90 14.91 -0.56
N LYS A 128 -5.17 16.22 -0.47
CA LYS A 128 -5.63 16.90 0.75
C LYS A 128 -6.92 17.68 0.50
N GLY A 129 -7.75 17.78 1.54
CA GLY A 129 -8.83 18.78 1.69
C GLY A 129 -9.73 18.98 0.48
N GLU A 130 -9.46 20.02 -0.30
CA GLU A 130 -10.29 20.45 -1.43
C GLU A 130 -10.27 19.46 -2.60
N ALA A 131 -9.12 18.87 -2.91
CA ALA A 131 -9.02 17.89 -4.01
C ALA A 131 -9.89 16.64 -3.75
N MET A 132 -10.02 16.23 -2.49
CA MET A 132 -10.87 15.09 -2.09
C MET A 132 -12.36 15.40 -2.24
N LYS A 133 -12.77 16.66 -1.99
CA LYS A 133 -14.17 17.12 -2.18
C LYS A 133 -14.56 17.09 -3.65
N GLU A 134 -13.63 17.39 -4.56
CA GLU A 134 -13.89 17.32 -6.01
C GLU A 134 -13.96 15.87 -6.53
N LEU A 135 -13.25 14.93 -5.89
CA LEU A 135 -13.26 13.52 -6.27
C LEU A 135 -14.53 12.80 -5.82
N ALA A 136 -15.07 13.13 -4.64
CA ALA A 136 -16.27 12.50 -4.08
C ALA A 136 -17.45 12.39 -5.07
N PRO A 137 -17.91 13.46 -5.76
CA PRO A 137 -19.03 13.35 -6.70
C PRO A 137 -18.68 12.49 -7.93
N LEU A 138 -17.43 12.49 -8.39
CA LEU A 138 -16.99 11.67 -9.54
C LEU A 138 -17.02 10.18 -9.21
N PHE A 139 -16.66 9.84 -7.98
CA PHE A 139 -16.76 8.47 -7.48
C PHE A 139 -18.21 8.02 -7.32
N GLN A 140 -19.11 8.88 -6.82
CA GLN A 140 -20.55 8.58 -6.73
C GLN A 140 -21.17 8.36 -8.12
N ASP A 141 -20.84 9.23 -9.09
CA ASP A 141 -21.29 9.08 -10.47
C ASP A 141 -20.79 7.77 -11.10
N ALA A 142 -19.54 7.36 -10.81
CA ALA A 142 -18.97 6.10 -11.30
C ALA A 142 -19.60 4.84 -10.67
N GLN A 143 -20.26 4.97 -9.52
CA GLN A 143 -20.93 3.88 -8.80
C GLN A 143 -22.38 3.62 -9.23
N THR A 144 -23.01 4.54 -9.96
CA THR A 144 -24.42 4.36 -10.35
C THR A 144 -24.65 3.05 -11.12
N ASP A 145 -25.64 2.30 -10.62
CA ASP A 145 -26.06 0.92 -10.90
C ASP A 145 -25.47 0.24 -12.17
N PRO A 146 -24.73 -0.89 -12.01
CA PRO A 146 -24.24 -1.67 -13.14
C PRO A 146 -25.34 -2.24 -14.05
N ASN A 147 -26.60 -2.29 -13.59
CA ASN A 147 -27.76 -2.76 -14.36
C ASN A 147 -28.48 -1.65 -15.15
N LEU A 148 -28.17 -0.38 -14.89
CA LEU A 148 -28.69 0.73 -15.68
C LEU A 148 -27.85 0.84 -16.97
N LYS A 149 -28.46 0.48 -18.10
CA LYS A 149 -27.96 0.66 -19.48
C LYS A 149 -27.72 2.14 -19.84
N GLN A 150 -26.84 2.84 -19.13
CA GLN A 150 -26.32 4.16 -19.48
C GLN A 150 -24.82 4.09 -19.72
N SER A 151 -24.42 3.36 -20.77
CA SER A 151 -23.01 3.18 -21.14
C SER A 151 -22.29 4.50 -21.39
N ALA A 152 -22.98 5.53 -21.93
CA ALA A 152 -22.35 6.83 -22.20
C ALA A 152 -22.10 7.68 -20.94
N ARG A 153 -23.03 7.74 -19.99
CA ARG A 153 -22.88 8.57 -18.78
C ARG A 153 -21.81 7.98 -17.86
N ARG A 154 -21.83 6.67 -17.63
CA ARG A 154 -20.82 5.97 -16.85
C ARG A 154 -19.44 6.07 -17.49
N THR A 155 -19.34 5.88 -18.82
CA THR A 155 -18.06 6.05 -19.54
C THR A 155 -17.53 7.48 -19.42
N ARG A 156 -18.40 8.49 -19.56
CA ARG A 156 -18.00 9.90 -19.35
C ARG A 156 -17.55 10.16 -17.92
N ALA A 157 -18.26 9.65 -16.91
CA ALA A 157 -17.88 9.78 -15.51
C ALA A 157 -16.53 9.10 -15.23
N MET A 158 -16.33 7.88 -15.73
CA MET A 158 -15.06 7.16 -15.62
C MET A 158 -13.92 7.90 -16.31
N ASN A 159 -14.13 8.42 -17.51
CA ASN A 159 -13.11 9.21 -18.23
C ASN A 159 -12.77 10.50 -17.48
N ARG A 160 -13.77 11.21 -16.93
CA ARG A 160 -13.53 12.39 -16.08
C ARG A 160 -12.75 12.04 -14.83
N LEU A 161 -13.10 10.94 -14.16
CA LEU A 161 -12.40 10.45 -12.98
C LEU A 161 -10.94 10.09 -13.33
N LYS A 162 -10.71 9.33 -14.41
CA LYS A 162 -9.36 9.00 -14.90
C LYS A 162 -8.55 10.26 -15.18
N VAL A 163 -9.09 11.21 -15.95
CA VAL A 163 -8.40 12.47 -16.26
C VAL A 163 -8.05 13.24 -14.99
N LYS A 164 -8.99 13.34 -14.04
CA LYS A 164 -8.77 14.07 -12.80
C LYS A 164 -7.71 13.40 -11.92
N LEU A 165 -7.79 12.08 -11.75
CA LEU A 165 -6.80 11.30 -10.98
C LEU A 165 -5.42 11.35 -11.65
N SER A 166 -5.34 11.21 -12.98
CA SER A 166 -4.08 11.37 -13.71
C SER A 166 -3.50 12.76 -13.53
N LYS A 167 -4.32 13.82 -13.57
CA LYS A 167 -3.87 15.19 -13.31
C LYS A 167 -3.31 15.33 -11.89
N LEU A 168 -4.00 14.79 -10.89
CA LEU A 168 -3.54 14.82 -9.50
C LEU A 168 -2.17 14.14 -9.34
N VAL A 169 -1.96 13.03 -10.03
CA VAL A 169 -0.67 12.34 -10.04
C VAL A 169 0.40 13.17 -10.75
N SER A 170 0.12 13.71 -11.94
CA SER A 170 1.07 14.54 -12.69
C SER A 170 1.47 15.81 -11.94
N ASP A 171 0.50 16.54 -11.36
CA ASP A 171 0.76 17.76 -10.59
C ASP A 171 1.65 17.49 -9.36
N LYS A 172 1.68 16.25 -8.85
CA LYS A 172 2.54 15.87 -7.72
C LYS A 172 3.89 15.31 -8.15
N LEU A 173 3.93 14.49 -9.21
CA LEU A 173 5.18 13.95 -9.74
C LEU A 173 6.05 15.00 -10.44
N CYS A 174 5.47 16.11 -10.92
CA CYS A 174 6.23 17.22 -11.51
C CYS A 174 6.77 18.23 -10.48
N HIS A 175 6.40 18.10 -9.20
CA HIS A 175 6.80 19.01 -8.11
C HIS A 175 7.48 18.28 -6.94
N ALA A 176 7.87 17.03 -7.13
CA ALA A 176 8.65 16.22 -6.18
C ALA A 176 10.09 16.04 -6.71
#